data_AF-A0A2U1P566-F1
#
_entry.id   AF-A0A2U1P566-F1
#
_cell.length_a   1.000
_cell.length_b   1.000
_cell.length_c   1.000
_cell.angle_alpha   90.00
_cell.angle_beta   90.00
_cell.angle_gamma   90.00
#
_symmetry.space_group_name_H-M   'P 1'
#
loop_
_entity.id
_entity.type
_entity.pdbx_description
1 polymer ?
#
loop_
_entity_poly.entity_id
_entity_poly.type
_entity_poly.pdbx_seq_one_letter_code
_entity_poly.pdbx_strand_id
1 'polypeptide(L)'
;MSVYAIVNALFKDIPDVEGDKINGVNSFAQQFGHKQVFWICVWLLEIIYGVGILVGLSSTRFWIRLLMVIGHGIFGFTLWKKANLVDLDSMEATESFYQVIWKHEELKKLRVSLNFVQNKASADLGFY
;
A
#
# COMPACT_ATOMS: atom_id res chain seq x y z
N MET A 1 15.31 -6.10 -4.83
CA MET A 1 14.02 -6.04 -4.12
C MET A 1 14.10 -4.90 -3.12
N SER A 2 13.16 -3.94 -3.16
CA SER A 2 13.12 -2.83 -2.19
C SER A 2 12.19 -3.17 -1.02
N VAL A 3 12.44 -2.59 0.16
CA VAL A 3 11.58 -2.77 1.36
C VAL A 3 10.13 -2.38 1.05
N TYR A 4 9.92 -1.38 0.19
CA TYR A 4 8.60 -0.96 -0.28
C TYR A 4 7.84 -2.06 -1.04
N ALA A 5 8.53 -2.89 -1.82
CA ALA A 5 7.91 -4.02 -2.53
C ALA A 5 7.45 -5.12 -1.56
N ILE A 6 8.21 -5.36 -0.49
CA ILE A 6 7.85 -6.31 0.57
C ILE A 6 6.61 -5.81 1.32
N VAL A 7 6.59 -4.54 1.71
CA VAL A 7 5.44 -3.92 2.37
C VAL A 7 4.19 -3.99 1.48
N ASN A 8 4.33 -3.73 0.19
CA ASN A 8 3.21 -3.81 -0.75
C ASN A 8 2.67 -5.24 -0.88
N ALA A 9 3.55 -6.25 -0.89
CA ALA A 9 3.13 -7.65 -0.92
C ALA A 9 2.36 -8.03 0.36
N LEU A 10 2.89 -7.68 1.54
CA LEU A 10 2.24 -7.95 2.82
C LEU A 10 0.87 -7.26 2.95
N PHE A 11 0.73 -6.05 2.40
CA PHE A 11 -0.55 -5.34 2.42
C PHE A 11 -1.60 -5.97 1.48
N LYS A 12 -1.19 -6.58 0.36
CA LYS A 12 -2.11 -7.29 -0.55
C LYS A 12 -2.65 -8.56 0.05
N ASP A 13 -1.84 -9.25 0.83
CA ASP A 13 -2.26 -10.46 1.54
C ASP A 13 -3.40 -10.19 2.54
N ILE A 14 -3.64 -8.92 2.96
CA ILE A 14 -4.68 -8.55 3.91
C ILE A 14 -6.10 -8.67 3.32
N PRO A 15 -6.47 -8.01 2.20
CA PRO A 15 -7.76 -8.23 1.55
C PRO A 15 -7.86 -9.60 0.84
N ASP A 16 -6.73 -10.20 0.46
CA ASP A 16 -6.71 -11.49 -0.25
C ASP A 16 -6.88 -12.71 0.69
N VAL A 17 -6.93 -12.53 2.03
CA VAL A 17 -7.07 -13.63 3.02
C VAL A 17 -8.23 -14.57 2.70
N GLU A 18 -9.38 -14.03 2.29
CA GLU A 18 -10.58 -14.83 2.04
C GLU A 18 -10.44 -15.68 0.76
N GLY A 19 -9.78 -15.12 -0.27
CA GLY A 19 -9.43 -15.85 -1.50
C GLY A 19 -8.37 -16.92 -1.27
N ASP A 20 -7.32 -16.59 -0.51
CA ASP A 20 -6.24 -17.52 -0.15
C ASP A 20 -6.76 -18.71 0.66
N LYS A 21 -7.69 -18.46 1.59
CA LYS A 21 -8.35 -19.51 2.38
C LYS A 21 -9.16 -20.48 1.52
N ILE A 22 -9.87 -19.99 0.51
CA ILE A 22 -10.64 -20.82 -0.43
C ILE A 22 -9.68 -21.65 -1.32
N ASN A 23 -8.53 -21.07 -1.68
CA ASN A 23 -7.53 -21.72 -2.54
C ASN A 23 -6.52 -22.60 -1.78
N GLY A 24 -6.63 -22.70 -0.45
CA GLY A 24 -5.74 -23.51 0.39
C GLY A 24 -4.31 -22.95 0.51
N VAL A 25 -4.12 -21.66 0.26
CA VAL A 25 -2.83 -20.96 0.38
C VAL A 25 -2.69 -20.41 1.81
N ASN A 26 -1.64 -20.81 2.52
CA ASN A 26 -1.33 -20.28 3.86
C ASN A 26 -0.63 -18.92 3.75
N SER A 27 -1.39 -17.83 3.69
CA SER A 27 -0.85 -16.47 3.66
C SER A 27 -0.42 -15.96 5.04
N PHE A 28 0.42 -14.92 5.07
CA PHE A 28 0.95 -14.35 6.31
C PHE A 28 -0.16 -13.76 7.19
N ALA A 29 -1.19 -13.18 6.56
CA ALA A 29 -2.37 -12.65 7.22
C ALA A 29 -3.29 -13.74 7.80
N GLN A 30 -3.26 -14.97 7.25
CA GLN A 30 -3.96 -16.12 7.83
C GLN A 30 -3.27 -16.65 9.09
N GLN A 31 -1.95 -16.56 9.19
CA GLN A 31 -1.17 -17.07 10.34
C GLN A 31 -1.14 -16.11 11.52
N PHE A 32 -0.92 -14.81 11.27
CA PHE A 32 -0.76 -13.80 12.32
C PHE A 32 -2.04 -12.99 12.58
N GLY A 33 -3.04 -13.12 11.70
CA GLY A 33 -4.29 -12.39 11.79
C GLY A 33 -4.21 -10.97 11.23
N HIS A 34 -5.34 -10.53 10.68
CA HIS A 34 -5.54 -9.25 10.01
C HIS A 34 -4.95 -8.04 10.76
N LYS A 35 -5.28 -7.91 12.06
CA LYS A 35 -4.84 -6.78 12.88
C LYS A 35 -3.32 -6.72 13.07
N GLN A 36 -2.66 -7.87 13.25
CA GLN A 36 -1.22 -7.90 13.48
C GLN A 36 -0.46 -7.56 12.19
N VAL A 37 -0.88 -8.12 11.06
CA VAL A 37 -0.24 -7.85 9.76
C VAL A 37 -0.40 -6.39 9.37
N PHE A 38 -1.58 -5.79 9.59
CA PHE A 38 -1.79 -4.35 9.38
C PHE A 38 -0.75 -3.50 10.13
N TRP A 39 -0.59 -3.74 11.44
CA TRP A 39 0.35 -2.98 12.24
C TRP A 39 1.81 -3.23 11.84
N ILE A 40 2.18 -4.45 11.49
CA ILE A 40 3.52 -4.77 10.96
C ILE A 40 3.80 -3.92 9.72
N CYS A 41 2.86 -3.83 8.78
CA CYS A 41 3.04 -3.04 7.57
C CYS A 41 3.14 -1.53 7.87
N VAL A 42 2.33 -1.01 8.79
CA VAL A 42 2.43 0.39 9.25
C VAL A 42 3.80 0.67 9.86
N TRP A 43 4.28 -0.19 10.76
CA TRP A 43 5.60 -0.05 11.38
C TRP A 43 6.74 -0.09 10.37
N LEU A 44 6.67 -0.99 9.37
CA LEU A 44 7.67 -1.04 8.30
C LEU A 44 7.72 0.26 7.49
N LEU A 45 6.56 0.87 7.19
CA LEU A 45 6.51 2.16 6.50
C LEU A 45 7.06 3.30 7.36
N GLU A 46 6.73 3.35 8.65
CA GLU A 46 7.28 4.33 9.58
C GLU A 46 8.81 4.25 9.66
N ILE A 47 9.37 3.03 9.69
CA ILE A 47 10.82 2.83 9.66
C ILE A 47 11.43 3.39 8.36
N ILE A 48 10.80 3.18 7.21
CA ILE A 48 11.30 3.73 5.93
C ILE A 48 11.32 5.26 5.98
N TYR A 49 10.26 5.90 6.51
CA TYR A 49 10.25 7.35 6.69
C TYR A 49 11.31 7.82 7.69
N GLY A 50 11.49 7.10 8.80
CA GLY A 50 12.55 7.36 9.78
C GLY A 50 13.95 7.28 9.17
N VAL A 51 14.22 6.27 8.34
CA VAL A 51 15.49 6.16 7.60
C VAL A 51 15.66 7.33 6.63
N GLY A 52 14.60 7.75 5.94
CA GLY A 52 14.61 8.95 5.09
C GLY A 52 15.01 10.21 5.87
N ILE A 53 14.49 10.38 7.08
CA ILE A 53 14.88 11.46 8.00
C ILE A 53 16.37 11.36 8.36
N LEU A 54 16.83 10.19 8.80
CA LEU A 54 18.24 9.97 9.18
C LEU A 54 19.21 10.25 8.03
N VAL A 55 18.89 9.77 6.83
CA VAL A 55 19.66 10.06 5.61
C VAL A 55 19.64 11.55 5.31
N GLY A 56 18.48 12.20 5.42
CA GLY A 56 18.34 13.64 5.24
C GLY A 56 19.21 14.46 6.20
N LEU A 57 19.26 14.05 7.48
CA LEU A 57 20.08 14.69 8.51
C LEU A 57 21.58 14.59 8.24
N SER A 58 22.03 13.57 7.50
CA SER A 58 23.44 13.41 7.11
C SER A 58 23.91 14.39 6.02
N SER A 59 22.99 15.13 5.39
CA SER A 59 23.30 16.11 4.34
C SER A 59 23.97 17.37 4.90
N THR A 60 24.99 17.87 4.19
CA THR A 60 25.68 19.15 4.51
C THR A 60 24.85 20.38 4.18
N ARG A 61 23.80 20.24 3.35
CA ARG A 61 22.95 21.35 2.89
C ARG A 61 21.74 21.50 3.79
N PHE A 62 21.60 22.65 4.45
CA PHE A 62 20.49 22.95 5.36
C PHE A 62 19.10 22.75 4.72
N TRP A 63 18.91 23.24 3.49
CA TRP A 63 17.64 23.09 2.77
C TRP A 63 17.27 21.62 2.51
N ILE A 64 18.26 20.77 2.22
CA ILE A 64 18.03 19.34 2.02
C ILE A 64 17.62 18.66 3.33
N ARG A 65 18.27 19.02 4.46
CA ARG A 65 17.88 18.53 5.78
C ARG A 65 16.44 18.91 6.10
N LEU A 66 16.08 20.17 5.88
CA LEU A 66 14.73 20.68 6.14
C LEU A 66 13.68 19.93 5.31
N LEU A 67 13.90 19.79 4.00
CA LEU A 67 12.98 19.11 3.09
C LEU A 67 12.79 17.63 3.47
N MET A 68 13.88 16.92 3.77
CA MET A 68 13.80 15.50 4.13
C MET A 68 13.11 15.28 5.49
N VAL A 69 13.44 16.08 6.50
CA VAL A 69 12.85 15.97 7.84
C VAL A 69 11.36 16.33 7.79
N ILE A 70 11.00 17.47 7.21
CA ILE A 70 9.60 17.91 7.15
C ILE A 70 8.79 16.99 6.24
N GLY A 71 9.31 16.67 5.04
CA GLY A 71 8.61 15.82 4.08
C GLY A 71 8.30 14.44 4.65
N HIS A 72 9.32 13.71 5.13
CA HIS A 72 9.11 12.39 5.72
C HIS A 72 8.36 12.44 7.05
N GLY A 73 8.54 13.50 7.85
CA GLY A 73 7.78 13.70 9.08
C GLY A 73 6.28 13.89 8.84
N ILE A 74 5.89 14.67 7.83
CA ILE A 74 4.48 14.83 7.43
C ILE A 74 3.90 13.50 6.92
N PHE A 75 4.66 12.77 6.11
CA PHE A 75 4.22 11.47 5.58
C PHE A 75 4.03 10.44 6.69
N GLY A 76 5.00 10.28 7.60
CA GLY A 76 4.88 9.40 8.77
C GLY A 76 3.73 9.82 9.68
N PHE A 77 3.65 11.11 10.07
CA PHE A 77 2.56 11.59 10.92
C PHE A 77 1.17 11.34 10.31
N THR A 78 1.02 11.57 9.01
CA THR A 78 -0.23 11.32 8.31
C THR A 78 -0.56 9.83 8.25
N LEU A 79 0.43 8.98 7.97
CA LEU A 79 0.28 7.53 7.97
C LEU A 79 -0.17 7.04 9.35
N TRP A 80 0.59 7.37 10.39
CA TRP A 80 0.29 7.03 11.77
C TRP A 80 -1.11 7.47 12.19
N LYS A 81 -1.46 8.75 11.95
CA LYS A 81 -2.77 9.28 12.30
C LYS A 81 -3.90 8.51 11.61
N LYS A 82 -3.76 8.27 10.30
CA LYS A 82 -4.78 7.51 9.55
C LYS A 82 -4.87 6.07 10.04
N ALA A 83 -3.75 5.41 10.31
CA ALA A 83 -3.71 4.03 10.79
C ALA A 83 -4.48 3.86 12.11
N ASN A 84 -4.36 4.82 13.03
CA ASN A 84 -5.08 4.83 14.30
C ASN A 84 -6.59 5.09 14.18
N LEU A 85 -7.06 5.57 13.01
CA LEU A 85 -8.48 5.81 12.74
C LEU A 85 -9.14 4.65 11.99
N VAL A 86 -8.36 3.66 11.54
CA VAL A 86 -8.90 2.48 10.84
C VAL A 86 -9.58 1.57 11.85
N ASP A 87 -10.83 1.23 11.56
CA ASP A 87 -11.51 0.14 12.24
C ASP A 87 -10.96 -1.20 11.74
N LEU A 88 -10.10 -1.82 12.55
CA LEU A 88 -9.43 -3.08 12.19
C LEU A 88 -10.32 -4.31 12.29
N ASP A 89 -11.56 -4.15 12.78
CA ASP A 89 -12.60 -5.17 12.73
C ASP A 89 -13.38 -5.14 11.39
N SER A 90 -13.23 -4.06 10.61
CA SER A 90 -13.77 -3.93 9.26
C SER A 90 -12.71 -4.16 8.19
N MET A 91 -12.90 -5.23 7.40
CA MET A 91 -12.01 -5.52 6.26
C MET A 91 -12.11 -4.42 5.20
N GLU A 92 -13.30 -3.86 4.98
CA GLU A 92 -13.53 -2.73 4.07
C GLU A 92 -12.77 -1.47 4.51
N ALA A 93 -12.73 -1.17 5.82
CA ALA A 93 -11.99 -0.02 6.33
C ALA A 93 -10.47 -0.18 6.13
N THR A 94 -9.97 -1.40 6.26
CA THR A 94 -8.55 -1.72 6.06
C THR A 94 -8.17 -1.71 4.58
N GLU A 95 -9.03 -2.25 3.71
CA GLU A 95 -8.86 -2.13 2.26
C GLU A 95 -8.88 -0.66 1.82
N SER A 96 -9.84 0.12 2.31
CA SER A 96 -9.92 1.56 2.03
C SER A 96 -8.65 2.31 2.45
N PHE A 97 -8.08 1.98 3.62
CA PHE A 97 -6.81 2.54 4.05
C PHE A 97 -5.65 2.16 3.12
N TYR A 98 -5.55 0.89 2.71
CA TYR A 98 -4.58 0.44 1.72
C TYR A 98 -4.72 1.21 0.40
N GLN A 99 -5.94 1.36 -0.10
CA GLN A 99 -6.25 2.07 -1.34
C GLN A 99 -5.85 3.56 -1.29
N VAL A 100 -5.97 4.18 -0.12
CA VAL A 100 -5.52 5.56 0.09
C VAL A 100 -4.00 5.69 -0.02
N ILE A 101 -3.24 4.68 0.41
CA ILE A 101 -1.77 4.69 0.31
C ILE A 101 -1.33 4.29 -1.11
N TRP A 102 -2.02 3.33 -1.74
CA TRP A 102 -1.65 2.72 -3.02
C TRP A 102 -2.62 3.01 -4.17
N LYS A 103 -3.22 4.21 -4.22
CA LYS A 103 -4.19 4.67 -5.23
C LYS A 103 -3.80 4.40 -6.71
N HIS A 104 -2.52 4.17 -6.97
CA HIS A 104 -2.00 3.77 -8.28
C HIS A 104 -2.42 2.38 -8.77
N GLU A 105 -2.76 1.43 -7.89
CA GLU A 105 -3.17 0.08 -8.30
C GLU A 105 -4.61 0.00 -8.82
N GLU A 106 -5.53 0.78 -8.26
CA GLU A 106 -6.91 0.89 -8.78
C GLU A 106 -6.94 1.53 -10.16
N LEU A 107 -6.10 2.54 -10.37
CA LEU A 107 -5.94 3.14 -11.70
C LEU A 107 -5.41 2.13 -12.73
N LYS A 108 -4.61 1.13 -12.30
CA LYS A 108 -4.19 0.04 -13.19
C LYS A 108 -5.32 -0.95 -13.44
N LYS A 109 -6.09 -1.37 -12.43
CA LYS A 109 -7.26 -2.24 -12.60
C LYS A 109 -8.31 -1.61 -13.52
N LEU A 110 -8.66 -0.35 -13.29
CA LEU A 110 -9.57 0.42 -14.15
C LEU A 110 -9.03 0.56 -15.57
N ARG A 111 -7.73 0.83 -15.75
CA ARG A 111 -7.11 0.90 -17.08
C ARG A 111 -7.14 -0.44 -17.81
N VAL A 112 -6.88 -1.55 -17.13
CA VAL A 112 -6.95 -2.90 -17.71
C VAL A 112 -8.38 -3.25 -18.09
N SER A 113 -9.35 -2.96 -17.23
CA SER A 113 -10.78 -3.18 -17.50
C SER A 113 -11.28 -2.33 -18.68
N LEU A 114 -10.89 -1.04 -18.74
CA LEU A 114 -11.16 -0.16 -19.88
C LEU A 114 -10.55 -0.71 -21.17
N ASN A 115 -9.28 -1.11 -21.15
CA ASN A 115 -8.62 -1.69 -22.33
C ASN A 115 -9.30 -2.98 -22.79
N PHE A 116 -9.78 -3.81 -21.87
CA PHE A 116 -10.51 -5.03 -22.20
C PHE A 116 -11.88 -4.73 -22.85
N VAL A 117 -12.64 -3.80 -22.29
CA VAL A 117 -13.93 -3.34 -22.83
C VAL A 117 -13.74 -2.71 -24.21
N GLN A 118 -12.70 -1.89 -24.38
CA GLN A 118 -12.41 -1.21 -25.64
C GLN A 118 -11.96 -2.21 -26.72
N ASN A 119 -11.10 -3.17 -26.39
CA ASN A 119 -10.69 -4.24 -27.31
C ASN A 119 -11.87 -5.14 -27.71
N LYS A 120 -12.78 -5.45 -26.77
CA LYS A 120 -14.00 -6.20 -27.06
C LYS A 120 -14.91 -5.43 -28.02
N ALA A 121 -15.13 -4.13 -27.76
CA ALA A 121 -15.91 -3.28 -28.65
C ALA A 121 -15.30 -3.14 -30.06
N SER A 122 -13.97 -3.05 -30.17
CA SER A 122 -13.27 -3.02 -31.47
C SER A 122 -13.40 -4.33 -32.25
N ALA A 123 -13.35 -5.48 -31.55
CA ALA A 123 -13.55 -6.79 -32.16
C ALA A 123 -15.01 -7.01 -32.63
N ASP A 124 -15.98 -6.55 -31.85
CA ASP A 124 -17.41 -6.63 -32.19
C ASP A 124 -17.79 -5.68 -33.36
N LEU A 125 -17.03 -4.60 -33.56
CA LEU A 125 -17.22 -3.62 -34.65
C LEU A 125 -16.42 -3.94 -35.93
N GLY A 126 -15.62 -5.01 -35.96
CA GLY A 126 -14.92 -5.47 -37.16
C GLY A 126 -13.76 -4.58 -37.63
N PHE A 127 -13.18 -3.76 -36.74
CA PHE A 127 -11.95 -3.00 -37.05
C PHE A 127 -10.72 -3.89 -36.80
N TYR A 128 -10.41 -4.76 -37.76
CA TYR A 128 -9.09 -5.42 -37.90
C TYR A 128 -8.56 -5.18 -39.32
#